data_AF-A0A2S7TJ81-F1
#
_entry.id   AF-A0A2S7TJ81-F1
#
_cell.length_a   1.000
_cell.length_b   1.000
_cell.length_c   1.000
_cell.angle_alpha   90.00
_cell.angle_beta   90.00
_cell.angle_gamma   90.00
#
_symmetry.space_group_name_H-M   'P 1'
#
loop_
_entity.id
_entity.type
_entity.pdbx_description
1 polymer ?
#
loop_
_entity_poly.entity_id
_entity_poly.type
_entity_poly.pdbx_seq_one_letter_code
_entity_poly.pdbx_strand_id
1 'polypeptide(L)'
;MKHTIFYILFLATLSICNAQSELVKIEADTTNIRIGEQFEIKISVGETENVIIPKLSKLNGLEVIDSLKTDTLKNTISKKYILTGFDSGAFYVPKQQIFIKNQVYETDSLLINVATVKIDTTKVKKFPIKGIKGEPYQFDDYKNIVLIALLLISIVLTTLYFALKRSKDDQVKTFVPKLAPYQEALRNLKLLDAKLLWQNNKIKPYYSELTTIVRNYIERELHVPALEQTTNQIIESLFDFSDAKVIETERDTIKKLKRLFEQADLVKFAKAKPLAEDITSDRKIAEYIINNMQPILEEENSEVSYSTPVVIVQKPVIEKPNTLAKVVLILVTAAVILILSIGLGKVISMSKTSKNQMENVQ
;
A
#
# COMPACT_ATOMS: atom_id res chain seq x y z
N MET A 1 -96.05 -64.07 41.53
CA MET A 1 -95.88 -62.74 42.15
C MET A 1 -94.65 -62.62 43.06
N LYS A 2 -94.18 -63.67 43.76
CA LYS A 2 -92.96 -63.58 44.60
C LYS A 2 -91.66 -63.39 43.78
N HIS A 3 -91.54 -64.04 42.63
CA HIS A 3 -90.33 -63.92 41.79
C HIS A 3 -90.21 -62.57 41.06
N THR A 4 -91.33 -61.94 40.68
CA THR A 4 -91.34 -60.63 40.01
C THR A 4 -90.89 -59.50 40.96
N ILE A 5 -91.19 -59.61 42.25
CA ILE A 5 -90.72 -58.66 43.28
C ILE A 5 -89.20 -58.78 43.47
N PHE A 6 -88.65 -60.00 43.38
CA PHE A 6 -87.20 -60.23 43.51
C PHE A 6 -86.39 -59.62 42.35
N TYR A 7 -86.90 -59.71 41.12
CA TYR A 7 -86.26 -59.07 39.96
C TYR A 7 -86.31 -57.54 40.00
N ILE A 8 -87.40 -56.94 40.51
CA ILE A 8 -87.51 -55.49 40.67
C ILE A 8 -86.55 -54.99 41.77
N LEU A 9 -86.40 -55.75 42.87
CA LEU A 9 -85.44 -55.43 43.93
C LEU A 9 -83.99 -55.53 43.44
N PHE A 10 -83.66 -56.54 42.62
CA PHE A 10 -82.34 -56.70 42.02
C PHE A 10 -81.99 -55.56 41.03
N LEU A 11 -82.97 -55.10 40.25
CA LEU A 11 -82.80 -53.98 39.32
C LEU A 11 -82.65 -52.63 40.06
N ALA A 12 -83.33 -52.46 41.20
CA ALA A 12 -83.19 -51.28 42.05
C ALA A 12 -81.82 -51.21 42.77
N THR A 13 -81.24 -52.36 43.14
CA THR A 13 -79.88 -52.40 43.73
C THR A 13 -78.78 -52.11 42.72
N LEU A 14 -79.01 -52.32 41.42
CA LEU A 14 -78.02 -52.04 40.37
C LEU A 14 -77.85 -50.53 40.09
N SER A 15 -78.86 -49.71 40.42
CA SER A 15 -78.84 -48.26 40.17
C SER A 15 -78.15 -47.42 41.26
N ILE A 16 -77.75 -48.02 42.40
CA ILE A 16 -77.10 -47.29 43.51
C ILE A 16 -75.58 -47.33 43.41
N CYS A 17 -75.02 -48.14 42.51
CA CYS A 17 -73.59 -48.19 42.25
C CYS A 17 -73.31 -47.38 40.99
N ASN A 18 -73.10 -46.06 41.08
CA ASN A 18 -72.36 -45.23 40.11
C ASN A 18 -72.50 -43.73 40.47
N ALA A 19 -71.82 -43.30 41.53
CA ALA A 19 -71.44 -41.90 41.76
C ALA A 19 -70.36 -41.83 42.85
N GLN A 20 -69.23 -42.52 42.65
CA GLN A 20 -68.03 -42.14 43.37
C GLN A 20 -67.43 -40.96 42.60
N SER A 21 -67.62 -39.74 43.10
CA SER A 21 -66.81 -38.62 42.64
C SER A 21 -65.38 -38.90 43.10
N GLU A 22 -64.49 -39.23 42.16
CA GLU A 22 -63.07 -39.40 42.47
C GLU A 22 -62.55 -38.13 43.15
N LEU A 23 -61.96 -38.30 44.34
CA LEU A 23 -61.41 -37.19 45.11
C LEU A 23 -60.28 -36.48 44.36
N VAL A 24 -59.58 -37.22 43.50
CA VAL A 24 -58.49 -36.76 42.65
C VAL A 24 -58.77 -37.20 41.23
N LYS A 25 -58.77 -36.26 40.29
CA LYS A 25 -58.99 -36.51 38.87
C LYS A 25 -57.89 -35.88 38.04
N ILE A 26 -57.42 -36.60 37.02
CA ILE A 26 -56.47 -36.07 36.03
C ILE A 26 -57.10 -36.14 34.63
N GLU A 27 -57.04 -35.03 33.91
CA GLU A 27 -57.59 -34.90 32.55
C GLU A 27 -56.56 -34.25 31.65
N ALA A 28 -56.44 -34.73 30.41
CA ALA A 28 -55.75 -34.03 29.35
C ALA A 28 -56.78 -33.42 28.39
N ASP A 29 -56.47 -32.26 27.83
CA ASP A 29 -57.26 -31.63 26.77
C ASP A 29 -57.24 -32.45 25.46
N THR A 30 -56.11 -33.06 25.13
CA THR A 30 -55.93 -33.99 24.01
C THR A 30 -54.99 -35.13 24.39
N THR A 31 -55.25 -36.30 23.83
CA THR A 31 -54.37 -37.49 23.93
C THR A 31 -53.57 -37.73 22.65
N ASN A 32 -53.80 -36.95 21.59
CA ASN A 32 -53.07 -37.04 20.33
C ASN A 32 -52.53 -35.66 19.96
N ILE A 33 -51.22 -35.54 19.89
CA ILE A 33 -50.51 -34.30 19.56
C ILE A 33 -49.54 -34.54 18.41
N ARG A 34 -49.15 -33.49 17.71
CA ARG A 34 -47.99 -33.53 16.80
C ARG A 34 -46.70 -33.31 17.58
N ILE A 35 -45.57 -33.78 17.03
CA ILE A 35 -44.24 -33.46 17.59
C ILE A 35 -44.10 -31.94 17.75
N GLY A 36 -43.75 -31.50 18.96
CA GLY A 36 -43.59 -30.09 19.34
C GLY A 36 -44.89 -29.32 19.60
N GLU A 37 -46.06 -29.95 19.45
CA GLU A 37 -47.35 -29.37 19.84
C GLU A 37 -47.50 -29.43 21.37
N GLN A 38 -48.12 -28.40 21.94
CA GLN A 38 -48.33 -28.28 23.38
C GLN A 38 -49.74 -28.75 23.74
N PHE A 39 -49.89 -29.37 24.90
CA PHE A 39 -51.17 -29.82 25.43
C PHE A 39 -51.26 -29.56 26.93
N GLU A 40 -52.49 -29.39 27.43
CA GLU A 40 -52.77 -29.08 28.83
C GLU A 40 -53.21 -30.31 29.62
N ILE A 41 -52.56 -30.58 30.74
CA ILE A 41 -53.02 -31.52 31.75
C ILE A 41 -53.59 -30.74 32.93
N LYS A 42 -54.81 -31.11 33.35
CA LYS A 42 -55.48 -30.58 34.52
C LYS A 42 -55.61 -31.65 35.59
N ILE A 43 -55.06 -31.38 36.76
CA ILE A 43 -55.27 -32.15 37.98
C ILE A 43 -56.32 -31.41 38.82
N SER A 44 -57.43 -32.09 39.13
CA SER A 44 -58.53 -31.55 39.94
C SER A 44 -58.66 -32.36 41.24
N VAL A 45 -58.78 -31.67 42.37
CA VAL A 45 -58.88 -32.26 43.70
C VAL A 45 -60.13 -31.73 44.39
N GLY A 46 -61.05 -32.62 44.78
CA GLY A 46 -62.34 -32.29 45.41
C GLY A 46 -62.25 -31.91 46.88
N GLU A 47 -61.13 -31.31 47.31
CA GLU A 47 -60.88 -30.86 48.68
C GLU A 47 -60.02 -29.58 48.64
N THR A 48 -60.20 -28.67 49.60
CA THR A 48 -59.48 -27.38 49.64
C THR A 48 -58.51 -27.26 50.80
N GLU A 49 -58.67 -28.05 51.86
CA GLU A 49 -57.84 -27.98 53.06
C GLU A 49 -56.61 -28.89 52.96
N ASN A 50 -55.42 -28.33 53.22
CA ASN A 50 -54.15 -29.07 53.29
C ASN A 50 -53.89 -29.99 52.08
N VAL A 51 -54.06 -29.44 50.87
CA VAL A 51 -53.78 -30.13 49.61
C VAL A 51 -52.41 -29.73 49.07
N ILE A 52 -51.53 -30.71 48.84
CA ILE A 52 -50.21 -30.52 48.23
C ILE A 52 -50.16 -31.31 46.92
N ILE A 53 -50.11 -30.57 45.81
CA ILE A 53 -49.97 -31.14 44.46
C ILE A 53 -48.47 -31.14 44.08
N PRO A 54 -47.92 -32.28 43.65
CA PRO A 54 -46.48 -32.38 43.33
C PRO A 54 -46.12 -31.55 42.09
N LYS A 55 -44.85 -31.16 42.01
CA LYS A 55 -44.30 -30.52 40.80
C LYS A 55 -43.91 -31.62 39.79
N LEU A 56 -44.56 -31.61 38.63
CA LEU A 56 -44.14 -32.42 37.48
C LEU A 56 -42.81 -31.88 36.97
N SER A 57 -41.71 -32.62 37.15
CA SER A 57 -40.38 -32.13 36.77
C SER A 57 -39.52 -33.10 35.98
N LYS A 58 -39.95 -34.36 35.79
CA LYS A 58 -39.26 -35.36 34.95
C LYS A 58 -40.26 -36.39 34.44
N LEU A 59 -40.61 -36.33 33.16
CA LEU A 59 -41.45 -37.32 32.48
C LEU A 59 -40.62 -37.99 31.38
N ASN A 60 -40.93 -39.24 31.05
CA ASN A 60 -40.18 -39.97 30.03
C ASN A 60 -40.76 -39.68 28.64
N GLY A 61 -40.05 -38.90 27.82
CA GLY A 61 -40.47 -38.49 26.47
C GLY A 61 -41.49 -37.35 26.41
N LEU A 62 -41.91 -36.82 27.55
CA LEU A 62 -42.72 -35.60 27.66
C LEU A 62 -41.97 -34.56 28.48
N GLU A 63 -42.09 -33.29 28.10
CA GLU A 63 -41.47 -32.17 28.80
C GLU A 63 -42.53 -31.22 29.33
N VAL A 64 -42.32 -30.73 30.56
CA VAL A 64 -43.19 -29.73 31.20
C VAL A 64 -42.64 -28.35 30.86
N ILE A 65 -43.39 -27.60 30.05
CA ILE A 65 -43.02 -26.26 29.61
C ILE A 65 -43.33 -25.24 30.70
N ASP A 66 -44.54 -25.32 31.26
CA ASP A 66 -45.00 -24.39 32.28
C ASP A 66 -46.01 -25.03 33.23
N SER A 67 -46.14 -24.46 34.42
CA SER A 67 -47.17 -24.81 35.40
C SER A 67 -47.96 -23.56 35.79
N LEU A 68 -49.22 -23.51 35.37
CA LEU A 68 -50.10 -22.37 35.66
C LEU A 68 -50.41 -22.30 37.15
N LYS A 69 -50.76 -21.12 37.67
CA LYS A 69 -51.12 -20.96 39.09
C LYS A 69 -52.29 -21.87 39.46
N THR A 70 -52.28 -22.36 40.70
CA THR A 70 -53.36 -23.18 41.25
C THR A 70 -54.61 -22.32 41.38
N ASP A 71 -55.76 -22.82 40.91
CA ASP A 71 -57.06 -22.15 40.97
C ASP A 71 -58.03 -22.94 41.86
N THR A 72 -58.87 -22.25 42.63
CA THR A 72 -59.80 -22.85 43.59
C THR A 72 -61.23 -22.41 43.28
N LEU A 73 -62.09 -23.36 42.88
CA LEU A 73 -63.47 -23.09 42.50
C LEU A 73 -64.42 -24.06 43.19
N LYS A 74 -65.42 -23.51 43.93
CA LYS A 74 -66.52 -24.25 44.58
C LYS A 74 -66.08 -25.57 45.25
N ASN A 75 -65.08 -25.48 46.13
CA ASN A 75 -64.52 -26.59 46.89
C ASN A 75 -63.65 -27.60 46.10
N THR A 76 -63.21 -27.24 44.89
CA THR A 76 -62.25 -28.01 44.09
C THR A 76 -61.00 -27.18 43.83
N ILE A 77 -59.82 -27.75 44.06
CA ILE A 77 -58.53 -27.19 43.66
C ILE A 77 -58.17 -27.75 42.28
N SER A 78 -57.80 -26.88 41.34
CA SER A 78 -57.33 -27.28 40.02
C SER A 78 -55.93 -26.73 39.74
N LYS A 79 -55.07 -27.57 39.17
CA LYS A 79 -53.72 -27.21 38.74
C LYS A 79 -53.52 -27.65 37.31
N LYS A 80 -53.10 -26.72 36.46
CA LYS A 80 -52.82 -26.97 35.05
C LYS A 80 -51.32 -26.98 34.77
N TYR A 81 -50.91 -27.90 33.89
CA TYR A 81 -49.55 -28.03 33.39
C TYR A 81 -49.60 -28.02 31.87
N ILE A 82 -48.65 -27.31 31.25
CA ILE A 82 -48.47 -27.30 29.80
C ILE A 82 -47.31 -28.23 29.49
N LEU A 83 -47.58 -29.26 28.69
CA LEU A 83 -46.60 -30.27 28.31
C LEU A 83 -46.42 -30.32 26.79
N THR A 84 -45.30 -30.86 26.34
CA THR A 84 -45.05 -31.19 24.93
C THR A 84 -44.24 -32.47 24.79
N GLY A 85 -44.18 -33.02 23.58
CA GLY A 85 -43.32 -34.16 23.22
C GLY A 85 -42.49 -33.83 21.98
N PHE A 86 -41.17 -34.03 22.07
CA PHE A 86 -40.24 -33.78 20.96
C PHE A 86 -39.93 -35.04 20.13
N ASP A 87 -40.31 -36.21 20.63
CA ASP A 87 -40.14 -37.49 19.97
C ASP A 87 -41.50 -38.06 19.53
N SER A 88 -41.54 -38.78 18.40
CA SER A 88 -42.74 -39.53 18.01
C SER A 88 -42.85 -40.82 18.80
N GLY A 89 -44.04 -41.13 19.30
CA GLY A 89 -44.28 -42.35 20.06
C GLY A 89 -45.50 -42.24 20.97
N ALA A 90 -45.73 -43.28 21.76
CA ALA A 90 -46.76 -43.28 22.80
C ALA A 90 -46.05 -43.15 24.15
N PHE A 91 -46.35 -42.08 24.88
CA PHE A 91 -45.73 -41.75 26.15
C PHE A 91 -46.76 -41.70 27.27
N TYR A 92 -46.37 -42.19 28.45
CA TYR A 92 -47.22 -42.17 29.62
C TYR A 92 -46.88 -41.00 30.53
N VAL A 93 -47.91 -40.28 30.96
CA VAL A 93 -47.88 -39.47 32.16
C VAL A 93 -48.11 -40.42 33.33
N PRO A 94 -47.11 -40.66 34.19
CA PRO A 94 -47.23 -41.60 35.29
C PRO A 94 -48.21 -41.06 36.35
N LYS A 95 -48.70 -41.96 37.19
CA LYS A 95 -49.56 -41.61 38.33
C LYS A 95 -48.87 -40.59 39.23
N GLN A 96 -49.62 -39.59 39.69
CA GLN A 96 -49.12 -38.52 40.54
C GLN A 96 -49.69 -38.68 41.95
N GLN A 97 -48.82 -38.57 42.95
CA GLN A 97 -49.20 -38.65 44.36
C GLN A 97 -49.61 -37.27 44.88
N ILE A 98 -50.86 -37.13 45.30
CA ILE A 98 -51.42 -35.92 45.88
C ILE A 98 -51.65 -36.15 47.37
N PHE A 99 -51.15 -35.23 48.19
CA PHE A 99 -51.36 -35.29 49.64
C PHE A 99 -52.59 -34.47 50.00
N ILE A 100 -53.58 -35.11 50.64
CA ILE A 100 -54.82 -34.48 51.12
C ILE A 100 -54.99 -34.88 52.58
N LYS A 101 -55.05 -33.90 53.51
CA LYS A 101 -55.27 -34.17 54.94
C LYS A 101 -54.35 -35.27 55.51
N ASN A 102 -53.08 -35.23 55.10
CA ASN A 102 -52.03 -36.17 55.52
C ASN A 102 -52.20 -37.63 55.01
N GLN A 103 -53.05 -37.86 54.01
CA GLN A 103 -53.22 -39.11 53.27
C GLN A 103 -52.78 -38.94 51.81
N VAL A 104 -52.27 -40.02 51.21
CA VAL A 104 -51.80 -40.03 49.82
C VAL A 104 -52.89 -40.58 48.92
N TYR A 105 -53.23 -39.83 47.87
CA TYR A 105 -54.12 -40.23 46.80
C TYR A 105 -53.35 -40.22 45.48
N GLU A 106 -53.55 -41.22 44.63
CA GLU A 106 -52.87 -41.32 43.34
C GLU A 106 -53.82 -40.94 42.20
N THR A 107 -53.33 -40.18 41.21
CA THR A 107 -54.04 -39.97 39.95
C THR A 107 -53.93 -41.21 39.06
N ASP A 108 -54.77 -41.28 38.04
CA ASP A 108 -54.58 -42.21 36.93
C ASP A 108 -53.34 -41.86 36.08
N SER A 109 -52.90 -42.84 35.29
CA SER A 109 -51.88 -42.65 34.26
C SER A 109 -52.54 -42.30 32.93
N LEU A 110 -52.02 -41.29 32.22
CA LEU A 110 -52.54 -40.88 30.91
C LEU A 110 -51.58 -41.30 29.79
N LEU A 111 -52.10 -41.85 28.70
CA LEU A 111 -51.34 -42.18 27.49
C LEU A 111 -51.50 -41.04 26.47
N ILE A 112 -50.37 -40.49 26.03
CA ILE A 112 -50.30 -39.42 25.03
C ILE A 112 -49.57 -39.94 23.79
N ASN A 113 -50.22 -39.85 22.64
CA ASN A 113 -49.65 -40.24 21.35
C ASN A 113 -49.10 -39.01 20.63
N VAL A 114 -47.81 -39.03 20.35
CA VAL A 114 -47.11 -37.99 19.60
C VAL A 114 -46.92 -38.45 18.17
N ALA A 115 -47.74 -37.89 17.27
CA ALA A 115 -47.73 -38.18 15.85
C ALA A 115 -46.70 -37.33 15.11
N THR A 116 -46.00 -37.95 14.16
CA THR A 116 -45.19 -37.19 13.20
C THR A 116 -46.07 -36.59 12.10
N VAL A 117 -45.60 -35.50 11.50
CA VAL A 117 -46.26 -34.89 10.34
C VAL A 117 -45.83 -35.67 9.09
N LYS A 118 -46.80 -36.23 8.36
CA LYS A 118 -46.51 -36.91 7.08
C LYS A 118 -46.05 -35.87 6.05
N ILE A 119 -44.78 -35.95 5.66
CA ILE A 119 -44.22 -35.14 4.58
C ILE A 119 -44.48 -35.88 3.27
N ASP A 120 -45.21 -35.26 2.34
CA ASP A 120 -45.43 -35.81 1.01
C ASP A 120 -44.17 -35.65 0.17
N THR A 121 -43.35 -36.71 0.13
CA THR A 121 -42.08 -36.73 -0.61
C THR A 121 -42.26 -36.70 -2.13
N THR A 122 -43.47 -36.89 -2.66
CA THR A 122 -43.73 -36.83 -4.12
C THR A 122 -43.82 -35.40 -4.64
N LYS A 123 -44.19 -34.44 -3.79
CA LYS A 123 -44.25 -33.00 -4.13
C LYS A 123 -42.92 -32.27 -3.91
N VAL A 124 -41.94 -32.92 -3.27
CA VAL A 124 -40.63 -32.34 -3.04
C VAL A 124 -39.83 -32.40 -4.34
N LYS A 125 -39.68 -31.25 -5.01
CA LYS A 125 -38.83 -31.11 -6.20
C LYS A 125 -37.40 -31.53 -5.83
N LYS A 126 -36.94 -32.66 -6.37
CA LYS A 126 -35.55 -33.09 -6.23
C LYS A 126 -34.68 -32.13 -7.03
N PHE A 127 -33.90 -31.32 -6.32
CA PHE A 127 -32.91 -30.47 -6.97
C PHE A 127 -31.64 -31.28 -7.24
N PRO A 128 -30.96 -31.05 -8.38
CA PRO A 128 -29.64 -31.61 -8.59
C PRO A 128 -28.69 -31.16 -7.48
N ILE A 129 -27.65 -31.96 -7.24
CA ILE A 129 -26.59 -31.63 -6.29
C ILE A 129 -26.01 -30.28 -6.70
N LYS A 130 -26.19 -29.26 -5.86
CA LYS A 130 -25.62 -27.94 -6.11
C LYS A 130 -24.10 -28.09 -6.17
N GLY A 131 -23.48 -27.54 -7.21
CA GLY A 131 -22.03 -27.49 -7.32
C GLY A 131 -21.42 -26.71 -6.15
N ILE A 132 -20.13 -26.95 -5.92
CA ILE A 132 -19.35 -26.18 -4.95
C ILE A 132 -19.35 -24.72 -5.41
N LYS A 133 -19.94 -23.84 -4.60
CA LYS A 133 -19.92 -22.40 -4.85
C LYS A 133 -18.56 -21.87 -4.44
N GLY A 134 -17.80 -21.35 -5.40
CA GLY A 134 -16.54 -20.67 -5.12
C GLY A 134 -16.75 -19.46 -4.22
N GLU A 135 -15.80 -19.23 -3.32
CA GLU A 135 -15.78 -18.03 -2.48
C GLU A 135 -15.39 -16.79 -3.30
N PRO A 136 -15.87 -15.59 -2.93
CA PRO A 136 -15.43 -14.35 -3.55
C PRO A 136 -13.96 -14.09 -3.22
N TYR A 137 -13.21 -13.59 -4.21
CA TYR A 137 -11.80 -13.27 -4.02
C TYR A 137 -11.59 -12.19 -2.94
N GLN A 138 -10.63 -12.43 -2.07
CA GLN A 138 -10.23 -11.49 -1.02
C GLN A 138 -8.86 -10.88 -1.36
N PHE A 139 -8.56 -9.69 -0.80
CA PHE A 139 -7.26 -9.04 -1.00
C PHE A 139 -6.07 -9.91 -0.57
N ASP A 140 -6.26 -10.79 0.41
CA ASP A 140 -5.20 -11.65 0.93
C ASP A 140 -4.73 -12.69 -0.10
N ASP A 141 -5.63 -13.14 -0.99
CA ASP A 141 -5.32 -14.06 -2.10
C ASP A 141 -4.28 -13.48 -3.07
N TYR A 142 -4.24 -12.15 -3.18
CA TYR A 142 -3.34 -11.44 -4.10
C TYR A 142 -2.11 -10.86 -3.43
N LYS A 143 -2.01 -10.91 -2.10
CA LYS A 143 -0.92 -10.28 -1.34
C LYS A 143 0.46 -10.71 -1.83
N ASN A 144 0.64 -12.00 -2.12
CA ASN A 144 1.91 -12.54 -2.63
C ASN A 144 2.22 -12.04 -4.06
N ILE A 145 1.21 -11.95 -4.92
CA ILE A 145 1.36 -11.46 -6.30
C ILE A 145 1.71 -9.96 -6.29
N VAL A 146 1.01 -9.18 -5.46
CA VAL A 146 1.28 -7.75 -5.27
C VAL A 146 2.68 -7.52 -4.70
N LEU A 147 3.10 -8.33 -3.72
CA LEU A 147 4.45 -8.24 -3.14
C LEU A 147 5.54 -8.51 -4.18
N ILE A 148 5.37 -9.54 -5.01
CA ILE A 148 6.30 -9.87 -6.10
C ILE A 148 6.35 -8.74 -7.14
N ALA A 149 5.21 -8.17 -7.51
CA ALA A 149 5.13 -7.04 -8.43
C ALA A 149 5.85 -5.80 -7.87
N LEU A 150 5.67 -5.50 -6.58
CA LEU A 150 6.31 -4.38 -5.90
C LEU A 150 7.84 -4.57 -5.82
N LEU A 151 8.29 -5.79 -5.55
CA LEU A 151 9.72 -6.14 -5.53
C LEU A 151 10.36 -5.96 -6.93
N LEU A 152 9.69 -6.40 -7.99
CA LEU A 152 10.14 -6.18 -9.37
C LEU A 152 10.21 -4.69 -9.73
N ILE A 153 9.18 -3.91 -9.38
CA ILE A 153 9.16 -2.46 -9.60
C ILE A 153 10.32 -1.79 -8.85
N SER A 154 10.59 -2.19 -7.60
CA SER A 154 11.70 -1.66 -6.81
C SER A 154 13.07 -1.93 -7.47
N ILE A 155 13.26 -3.13 -8.04
CA ILE A 155 14.47 -3.47 -8.80
C ILE A 155 14.61 -2.58 -10.04
N VAL A 156 13.53 -2.37 -10.80
CA VAL A 156 13.54 -1.48 -11.98
C VAL A 156 13.85 -0.05 -11.59
N LEU A 157 13.22 0.47 -10.53
CA LEU A 157 13.44 1.84 -10.07
C LEU A 157 14.86 2.04 -9.56
N THR A 158 15.42 1.06 -8.84
CA THR A 158 16.79 1.13 -8.30
C THR A 158 17.81 1.03 -9.42
N THR A 159 17.63 0.14 -10.39
CA THR A 159 18.50 0.04 -11.57
C THR A 159 18.42 1.30 -12.43
N LEU A 160 17.22 1.86 -12.65
CA LEU A 160 17.04 3.12 -13.36
C LEU A 160 17.68 4.30 -12.61
N TYR A 161 17.47 4.39 -11.29
CA TYR A 161 18.07 5.42 -10.44
C TYR A 161 19.60 5.37 -10.50
N PHE A 162 20.22 4.19 -10.35
CA PHE A 162 21.67 4.05 -10.46
C PHE A 162 22.18 4.31 -11.88
N ALA A 163 21.47 3.88 -12.92
CA ALA A 163 21.83 4.15 -14.30
C ALA A 163 21.78 5.65 -14.63
N LEU A 164 20.76 6.38 -14.14
CA LEU A 164 20.63 7.82 -14.33
C LEU A 164 21.62 8.60 -13.45
N LYS A 165 21.89 8.13 -12.22
CA LYS A 165 22.84 8.76 -11.29
C LYS A 165 24.28 8.60 -11.74
N ARG A 166 24.66 7.47 -12.36
CA ARG A 166 26.00 7.26 -12.95
C ARG A 166 26.35 8.23 -14.08
N SER A 167 25.36 8.92 -14.66
CA SER A 167 25.62 9.85 -15.76
C SER A 167 26.08 11.25 -15.31
N LYS A 168 26.19 11.54 -14.01
CA LYS A 168 26.51 12.90 -13.53
C LYS A 168 27.67 13.02 -12.55
N ASP A 169 28.27 11.93 -12.08
CA ASP A 169 29.30 12.04 -11.04
C ASP A 169 30.44 11.03 -11.18
N ASP A 170 30.89 10.82 -12.41
CA ASP A 170 32.26 10.38 -12.65
C ASP A 170 33.06 11.56 -13.23
N GLN A 171 32.95 12.73 -12.59
CA GLN A 171 34.09 13.64 -12.61
C GLN A 171 35.14 13.05 -11.67
N VAL A 172 35.83 12.02 -12.16
CA VAL A 172 37.19 11.75 -11.72
C VAL A 172 37.85 13.11 -11.73
N LYS A 173 38.24 13.62 -10.55
CA LYS A 173 39.11 14.79 -10.43
C LYS A 173 40.45 14.38 -11.01
N THR A 174 40.52 14.26 -12.33
CA THR A 174 41.77 14.24 -13.06
C THR A 174 42.39 15.58 -12.74
N PHE A 175 43.45 15.55 -11.95
CA PHE A 175 44.34 16.68 -11.80
C PHE A 175 44.92 16.91 -13.20
N VAL A 176 44.23 17.71 -14.01
CA VAL A 176 44.79 18.21 -15.26
C VAL A 176 45.96 19.07 -14.79
N PRO A 177 47.22 18.72 -15.12
CA PRO A 177 48.34 19.58 -14.77
C PRO A 177 48.04 20.96 -15.33
N LYS A 178 48.04 21.97 -14.46
CA LYS A 178 47.80 23.35 -14.86
C LYS A 178 48.85 23.68 -15.92
N LEU A 179 48.42 24.00 -17.14
CA LEU A 179 49.32 24.41 -18.20
C LEU A 179 50.18 25.58 -17.71
N ALA A 180 51.41 25.69 -18.22
CA ALA A 180 52.25 26.85 -17.99
C ALA A 180 51.45 28.13 -18.36
N PRO A 181 51.54 29.22 -17.58
CA PRO A 181 50.66 30.38 -17.76
C PRO A 181 50.70 30.94 -19.19
N TYR A 182 51.89 31.01 -19.79
CA TYR A 182 52.09 31.38 -21.19
C TYR A 182 51.33 30.47 -22.18
N GLN A 183 51.51 29.15 -22.07
CA GLN A 183 50.84 28.18 -22.95
C GLN A 183 49.31 28.21 -22.77
N GLU A 184 48.84 28.41 -21.54
CA GLU A 184 47.43 28.54 -21.23
C GLU A 184 46.83 29.79 -21.86
N ALA A 185 47.50 30.93 -21.78
CA ALA A 185 47.05 32.18 -22.37
C ALA A 185 46.92 32.08 -23.88
N LEU A 186 47.93 31.55 -24.58
CA LEU A 186 47.89 31.32 -26.03
C LEU A 186 46.77 30.35 -26.45
N ARG A 187 46.59 29.26 -25.70
CA ARG A 187 45.49 28.31 -25.96
C ARG A 187 44.13 29.00 -25.79
N ASN A 188 43.95 29.77 -24.72
CA ASN A 188 42.69 30.45 -24.44
C ASN A 188 42.40 31.55 -25.47
N LEU A 189 43.42 32.25 -25.98
CA LEU A 189 43.29 33.18 -27.10
C LEU A 189 42.81 32.47 -28.37
N LYS A 190 43.38 31.32 -28.74
CA LYS A 190 42.90 30.52 -29.88
C LYS A 190 41.47 30.02 -29.69
N LEU A 191 41.10 29.62 -28.48
CA LEU A 191 39.74 29.22 -28.15
C LEU A 191 38.76 30.41 -28.27
N LEU A 192 39.17 31.60 -27.84
CA LEU A 192 38.39 32.82 -28.00
C LEU A 192 38.13 33.12 -29.48
N ASP A 193 39.15 32.98 -30.33
CA ASP A 193 39.02 33.15 -31.79
C ASP A 193 38.03 32.11 -32.37
N ALA A 194 38.12 30.85 -31.96
CA ALA A 194 37.24 29.77 -32.42
C ALA A 194 35.76 29.95 -32.01
N LYS A 195 35.47 30.70 -30.94
CA LYS A 195 34.09 31.00 -30.52
C LYS A 195 33.39 32.01 -31.43
N LEU A 196 34.13 32.74 -32.29
CA LEU A 196 33.60 33.72 -33.24
C LEU A 196 32.60 34.71 -32.59
N LEU A 197 32.87 35.15 -31.36
CA LEU A 197 31.91 35.92 -30.55
C LEU A 197 31.58 37.28 -31.17
N TRP A 198 32.59 38.06 -31.55
CA TRP A 198 32.39 39.39 -32.12
C TRP A 198 31.75 39.35 -33.51
N GLN A 199 32.01 38.30 -34.29
CA GLN A 199 31.35 38.06 -35.58
C GLN A 199 29.85 37.77 -35.41
N ASN A 200 29.46 37.18 -34.30
CA ASN A 200 28.06 36.93 -33.92
C ASN A 200 27.43 38.10 -33.12
N ASN A 201 27.92 39.34 -33.31
CA ASN A 201 27.47 40.54 -32.59
C ASN A 201 27.61 40.49 -31.05
N LYS A 202 28.40 39.55 -30.50
CA LYS A 202 28.68 39.43 -29.05
C LYS A 202 30.02 40.10 -28.70
N ILE A 203 30.14 41.40 -29.01
CA ILE A 203 31.37 42.18 -28.81
C ILE A 203 31.73 42.34 -27.33
N LYS A 204 30.75 42.63 -26.45
CA LYS A 204 31.00 42.76 -25.00
C LYS A 204 31.56 41.48 -24.36
N PRO A 205 30.94 40.30 -24.54
CA PRO A 205 31.52 39.03 -24.07
C PRO A 205 32.93 38.76 -24.61
N TYR A 206 33.19 39.10 -25.88
CA TYR A 206 34.51 38.95 -26.47
C TYR A 206 35.59 39.76 -25.72
N TYR A 207 35.37 41.06 -25.50
CA TYR A 207 36.33 41.89 -24.76
C TYR A 207 36.43 41.51 -23.27
N SER A 208 35.35 41.01 -22.67
CA SER A 208 35.39 40.46 -21.32
C SER A 208 36.35 39.26 -21.25
N GLU A 209 36.20 38.29 -22.15
CA GLU A 209 37.08 37.12 -22.19
C GLU A 209 38.52 37.49 -22.56
N LEU A 210 38.72 38.38 -23.55
CA LEU A 210 40.04 38.84 -23.99
C LEU A 210 40.83 39.46 -22.83
N THR A 211 40.21 40.37 -22.09
CA THR A 211 40.87 41.02 -20.94
C THR A 211 41.09 40.07 -19.77
N THR A 212 40.18 39.12 -19.52
CA THR A 212 40.40 38.07 -18.51
C THR A 212 41.59 37.18 -18.85
N ILE A 213 41.79 36.81 -20.12
CA ILE A 213 42.95 36.00 -20.55
C ILE A 213 44.25 36.73 -20.25
N VAL A 214 44.34 38.02 -20.61
CA VAL A 214 45.54 38.84 -20.38
C VAL A 214 45.78 39.07 -18.88
N ARG A 215 44.71 39.34 -18.10
CA ARG A 215 44.83 39.51 -16.63
C ARG A 215 45.28 38.23 -15.93
N ASN A 216 44.71 37.08 -16.31
CA ASN A 216 45.14 35.78 -15.78
C ASN A 216 46.61 35.48 -16.08
N TYR A 217 47.09 35.87 -17.27
CA TYR A 217 48.50 35.72 -17.63
C TYR A 217 49.38 36.59 -16.72
N ILE A 218 49.07 37.89 -16.61
CA ILE A 218 49.80 38.83 -15.75
C ILE A 218 49.84 38.34 -14.30
N GLU A 219 48.72 37.85 -13.78
CA GLU A 219 48.62 37.42 -12.39
C GLU A 219 49.41 36.16 -12.08
N ARG A 220 49.46 35.22 -13.02
CA ARG A 220 50.17 33.96 -12.80
C ARG A 220 51.64 34.02 -13.15
N GLU A 221 52.00 34.82 -14.16
CA GLU A 221 53.37 34.91 -14.65
C GLU A 221 54.16 35.97 -13.87
N LEU A 222 53.55 37.12 -13.60
CA LEU A 222 54.21 38.26 -12.94
C LEU A 222 53.81 38.42 -11.48
N HIS A 223 52.93 37.56 -10.95
CA HIS A 223 52.45 37.58 -9.56
C HIS A 223 51.79 38.93 -9.16
N VAL A 224 51.21 39.66 -10.12
CA VAL A 224 50.43 40.90 -9.88
C VAL A 224 48.94 40.54 -9.83
N PRO A 225 48.16 40.85 -8.77
CA PRO A 225 46.75 40.48 -8.64
C PRO A 225 45.83 41.24 -9.63
N ALA A 226 45.95 40.94 -10.92
CA ALA A 226 45.36 41.69 -12.03
C ALA A 226 43.86 41.43 -12.20
N LEU A 227 43.31 40.34 -11.66
CA LEU A 227 41.86 40.14 -11.63
C LEU A 227 41.17 41.04 -10.60
N GLU A 228 41.86 41.39 -9.51
CA GLU A 228 41.30 42.14 -8.38
C GLU A 228 41.56 43.65 -8.49
N GLN A 229 42.51 44.05 -9.34
CA GLN A 229 42.90 45.44 -9.54
C GLN A 229 42.16 46.13 -10.70
N THR A 230 41.97 47.44 -10.56
CA THR A 230 41.47 48.29 -11.66
C THR A 230 42.52 48.47 -12.76
N THR A 231 42.08 48.87 -13.96
CA THR A 231 42.99 49.12 -15.11
C THR A 231 44.14 50.05 -14.74
N ASN A 232 43.90 51.15 -14.02
CA ASN A 232 44.95 52.10 -13.65
C ASN A 232 45.96 51.51 -12.65
N GLN A 233 45.48 50.77 -11.65
CA GLN A 233 46.33 50.14 -10.63
C GLN A 233 47.27 49.08 -11.23
N ILE A 234 46.78 48.30 -12.20
CA ILE A 234 47.62 47.30 -12.90
C ILE A 234 48.73 48.00 -13.66
N ILE A 235 48.40 49.07 -14.39
CA ILE A 235 49.39 49.80 -15.19
C ILE A 235 50.44 50.46 -14.31
N GLU A 236 50.03 51.06 -13.18
CA GLU A 236 50.94 51.62 -12.17
C GLU A 236 51.88 50.54 -11.61
N SER A 237 51.32 49.40 -11.15
CA SER A 237 52.10 48.27 -10.62
C SER A 237 53.11 47.73 -11.65
N LEU A 238 52.73 47.64 -12.92
CA LEU A 238 53.63 47.18 -13.98
C LEU A 238 54.73 48.19 -14.32
N PHE A 239 54.47 49.50 -14.22
CA PHE A 239 55.52 50.50 -14.37
C PHE A 239 56.51 50.44 -13.22
N ASP A 240 56.04 50.31 -11.98
CA ASP A 240 56.89 50.18 -10.80
C ASP A 240 57.78 48.93 -10.89
N PHE A 241 57.21 47.79 -11.32
CA PHE A 241 57.97 46.54 -11.51
C PHE A 241 58.97 46.61 -12.67
N SER A 242 58.65 47.36 -13.72
CA SER A 242 59.58 47.62 -14.83
C SER A 242 60.73 48.52 -14.38
N ASP A 243 60.46 49.56 -13.57
CA ASP A 243 61.47 50.47 -13.02
C ASP A 243 62.38 49.76 -12.00
N ALA A 244 61.82 48.85 -11.21
CA ALA A 244 62.55 47.99 -10.28
C ALA A 244 63.31 46.84 -10.96
N LYS A 245 63.22 46.69 -12.30
CA LYS A 245 63.83 45.59 -13.08
C LYS A 245 63.45 44.18 -12.58
N VAL A 246 62.20 44.02 -12.15
CA VAL A 246 61.64 42.71 -11.75
C VAL A 246 61.06 41.98 -12.97
N ILE A 247 60.62 42.73 -13.99
CA ILE A 247 60.04 42.20 -15.24
C ILE A 247 60.81 42.71 -16.46
N GLU A 248 61.00 41.84 -17.46
CA GLU A 248 61.60 42.20 -18.74
C GLU A 248 60.47 42.64 -19.65
N THR A 249 60.15 43.93 -19.60
CA THR A 249 59.04 44.49 -20.38
C THR A 249 59.38 45.89 -20.84
N GLU A 250 59.21 46.14 -22.14
CA GLU A 250 59.34 47.47 -22.73
C GLU A 250 58.21 48.39 -22.25
N ARG A 251 58.52 49.66 -21.94
CA ARG A 251 57.49 50.66 -21.57
C ARG A 251 56.41 50.81 -22.64
N ASP A 252 56.73 50.57 -23.92
CA ASP A 252 55.76 50.58 -25.01
C ASP A 252 54.73 49.44 -24.88
N THR A 253 55.14 48.25 -24.43
CA THR A 253 54.25 47.11 -24.16
C THR A 253 53.23 47.45 -23.06
N ILE A 254 53.65 48.13 -21.99
CA ILE A 254 52.74 48.58 -20.92
C ILE A 254 51.75 49.63 -21.46
N LYS A 255 52.20 50.55 -22.33
CA LYS A 255 51.31 51.53 -22.98
C LYS A 255 50.30 50.87 -23.91
N LYS A 256 50.70 49.83 -24.65
CA LYS A 256 49.80 49.02 -25.49
C LYS A 256 48.76 48.28 -24.65
N LEU A 257 49.16 47.71 -23.51
CA LEU A 257 48.25 47.08 -22.56
C LEU A 257 47.22 48.07 -22.00
N LYS A 258 47.66 49.28 -21.63
CA LYS A 258 46.76 50.34 -21.17
C LYS A 258 45.69 50.66 -22.21
N ARG A 259 46.10 50.88 -23.46
CA ARG A 259 45.17 51.15 -24.58
C ARG A 259 44.16 50.02 -24.79
N LEU A 260 44.62 48.76 -24.74
CA LEU A 260 43.76 47.59 -24.87
C LEU A 260 42.70 47.54 -23.76
N PHE A 261 43.08 47.77 -22.51
CA PHE A 261 42.15 47.77 -21.38
C PHE A 261 41.18 48.94 -21.40
N GLU A 262 41.63 50.14 -21.76
CA GLU A 262 40.76 51.31 -21.94
C GLU A 262 39.71 51.06 -23.03
N GLN A 263 40.12 50.51 -24.18
CA GLN A 263 39.22 50.14 -25.26
C GLN A 263 38.19 49.09 -24.80
N ALA A 264 38.64 48.06 -24.07
CA ALA A 264 37.75 47.05 -23.51
C ALA A 264 36.75 47.66 -22.50
N ASP A 265 37.19 48.61 -21.67
CA ASP A 265 36.34 49.30 -20.69
C ASP A 265 35.27 50.16 -21.40
N LEU A 266 35.62 50.86 -22.49
CA LEU A 266 34.66 51.56 -23.35
C LEU A 266 33.61 50.61 -23.93
N VAL A 267 34.00 49.41 -24.36
CA VAL A 267 33.05 48.39 -24.86
C VAL A 267 32.16 47.86 -23.72
N LYS A 268 32.73 47.52 -22.57
CA LYS A 268 32.01 46.87 -21.45
C LYS A 268 31.02 47.80 -20.76
N PHE A 269 31.39 49.07 -20.61
CA PHE A 269 30.67 50.05 -19.79
C PHE A 269 30.04 51.17 -20.63
N ALA A 270 30.74 51.70 -21.64
CA ALA A 270 30.23 52.78 -22.50
C ALA A 270 29.50 52.28 -23.76
N LYS A 271 29.35 50.96 -23.93
CA LYS A 271 28.69 50.31 -25.09
C LYS A 271 29.30 50.72 -26.44
N ALA A 272 30.59 51.05 -26.46
CA ALA A 272 31.31 51.34 -27.68
C ALA A 272 31.29 50.12 -28.63
N LYS A 273 31.28 50.40 -29.94
CA LYS A 273 31.33 49.38 -31.00
C LYS A 273 32.54 49.64 -31.90
N PRO A 274 33.70 49.05 -31.58
CA PRO A 274 34.90 49.17 -32.40
C PRO A 274 34.70 48.56 -33.79
N LEU A 275 35.48 49.02 -34.77
CA LEU A 275 35.47 48.44 -36.11
C LEU A 275 36.13 47.06 -36.08
N ALA A 276 35.82 46.21 -37.07
CA ALA A 276 36.41 44.86 -37.15
C ALA A 276 37.95 44.88 -37.21
N GLU A 277 38.52 45.92 -37.83
CA GLU A 277 39.97 46.15 -37.87
C GLU A 277 40.53 46.41 -36.47
N ASP A 278 39.87 47.24 -35.66
CA ASP A 278 40.26 47.53 -34.27
C ASP A 278 40.22 46.25 -33.43
N ILE A 279 39.15 45.44 -33.54
CA ILE A 279 38.99 44.19 -32.77
C ILE A 279 40.10 43.19 -33.12
N THR A 280 40.47 43.12 -34.40
CA THR A 280 41.56 42.26 -34.88
C THR A 280 42.92 42.78 -34.44
N SER A 281 43.11 44.10 -34.42
CA SER A 281 44.31 44.76 -33.90
C SER A 281 44.47 44.50 -32.41
N ASP A 282 43.41 44.70 -31.61
CA ASP A 282 43.38 44.45 -30.18
C ASP A 282 43.73 43.00 -29.82
N ARG A 283 43.26 42.05 -30.64
CA ARG A 283 43.61 40.64 -30.51
C ARG A 283 45.09 40.37 -30.74
N LYS A 284 45.69 41.01 -31.74
CA LYS A 284 47.15 40.93 -32.02
C LYS A 284 47.96 41.62 -30.92
N ILE A 285 47.46 42.74 -30.40
CA ILE A 285 48.07 43.46 -29.27
C ILE A 285 48.07 42.58 -28.02
N ALA A 286 46.97 41.87 -27.72
CA ALA A 286 46.91 40.96 -26.59
C ALA A 286 47.97 39.84 -26.67
N GLU A 287 48.17 39.26 -27.86
CA GLU A 287 49.21 38.26 -28.09
C GLU A 287 50.63 38.84 -28.04
N TYR A 288 50.82 40.04 -28.58
CA TYR A 288 52.08 40.77 -28.45
C TYR A 288 52.43 41.01 -26.98
N ILE A 289 51.47 41.42 -26.15
CA ILE A 289 51.69 41.64 -24.72
C ILE A 289 52.11 40.33 -24.03
N ILE A 290 51.39 39.23 -24.28
CA ILE A 290 51.72 37.92 -23.70
C ILE A 290 53.14 37.45 -24.11
N ASN A 291 53.56 37.73 -25.34
CA ASN A 291 54.89 37.33 -25.82
C ASN A 291 56.04 38.18 -25.24
N ASN A 292 55.81 39.48 -25.02
CA ASN A 292 56.86 40.45 -24.66
C ASN A 292 56.82 40.90 -23.19
N MET A 293 56.04 40.21 -22.35
CA MET A 293 55.92 40.50 -20.93
C MET A 293 56.27 39.24 -20.15
N GLN A 294 57.55 39.12 -19.80
CA GLN A 294 58.12 37.97 -19.09
C GLN A 294 58.85 38.45 -17.82
N PRO A 295 58.89 37.64 -16.75
CA PRO A 295 59.67 37.95 -15.56
C PRO A 295 61.17 37.87 -15.89
N ILE A 296 61.99 38.71 -15.24
CA ILE A 296 63.44 38.54 -15.30
C ILE A 296 63.76 37.33 -14.42
N LEU A 297 64.28 36.27 -15.02
CA LEU A 297 64.68 35.07 -14.29
C LEU A 297 65.88 35.42 -13.38
N GLU A 298 65.67 35.44 -12.06
CA GLU A 298 66.77 35.17 -11.12
C GLU A 298 66.97 33.65 -11.10
N GLU A 299 68.20 33.21 -11.37
CA GLU A 299 68.61 31.80 -11.24
C GLU A 299 68.55 31.38 -9.76
N GLU A 300 67.35 31.05 -9.26
CA GLU A 300 67.22 30.23 -8.05
C GLU A 300 66.56 28.89 -8.41
N ASN A 301 67.45 27.92 -8.59
CA ASN A 301 67.30 26.50 -8.29
C ASN A 301 65.86 25.95 -8.33
N SER A 302 65.36 25.71 -9.53
CA SER A 302 64.22 24.81 -9.73
C SER A 302 64.73 23.53 -10.35
N GLU A 303 65.01 22.55 -9.48
CA GLU A 303 65.04 21.14 -9.83
C GLU A 303 63.80 20.81 -10.66
N VAL A 304 64.02 20.77 -11.97
CA VAL A 304 63.52 19.80 -12.93
C VAL A 304 62.70 18.69 -12.26
N SER A 305 61.39 18.92 -12.09
CA SER A 305 60.42 17.84 -11.94
C SER A 305 59.59 17.76 -13.23
N TYR A 306 60.27 17.36 -14.31
CA TYR A 306 59.58 16.71 -15.43
C TYR A 306 59.41 15.24 -15.05
N SER A 307 58.32 14.93 -14.36
CA SER A 307 57.90 13.56 -14.11
C SER A 307 56.70 13.18 -14.98
N THR A 308 57.04 12.59 -16.13
CA THR A 308 56.40 11.39 -16.74
C THR A 308 54.98 11.51 -17.34
N PRO A 309 54.56 10.50 -18.12
CA PRO A 309 54.56 10.44 -19.58
C PRO A 309 53.29 11.03 -20.23
N VAL A 310 53.40 11.37 -21.52
CA VAL A 310 52.26 11.68 -22.39
C VAL A 310 51.39 10.43 -22.54
N VAL A 311 50.24 10.40 -21.87
CA VAL A 311 49.13 9.52 -22.23
C VAL A 311 48.24 10.29 -23.21
N ILE A 312 48.18 9.81 -24.45
CA ILE A 312 47.25 10.29 -25.46
C ILE A 312 45.84 10.14 -24.87
N VAL A 313 45.18 11.27 -24.59
CA VAL A 313 43.77 11.31 -24.24
C VAL A 313 43.00 10.87 -25.47
N GLN A 314 42.59 9.60 -25.50
CA GLN A 314 41.42 9.23 -26.27
C GLN A 314 40.26 10.04 -25.72
N LYS A 315 39.64 10.85 -26.59
CA LYS A 315 38.34 11.50 -26.35
C LYS A 315 37.46 10.50 -25.60
N PRO A 316 36.81 10.86 -24.48
CA PRO A 316 35.86 9.95 -23.86
C PRO A 316 34.87 9.56 -24.95
N VAL A 317 34.96 8.30 -25.39
CA VAL A 317 33.89 7.69 -26.14
C VAL A 317 32.73 7.81 -25.18
N ILE A 318 31.72 8.57 -25.57
CA ILE A 318 30.44 8.57 -24.90
C ILE A 318 30.00 7.11 -24.99
N GLU A 319 30.28 6.32 -23.95
CA GLU A 319 29.73 4.97 -23.86
C GLU A 319 28.22 5.20 -23.82
N LYS A 320 27.59 4.99 -24.99
CA LYS A 320 26.14 4.86 -25.08
C LYS A 320 25.74 3.91 -23.96
N PRO A 321 24.67 4.22 -23.21
CA PRO A 321 24.28 3.46 -22.03
C PRO A 321 24.41 1.98 -22.34
N ASN A 322 25.21 1.27 -21.54
CA ASN A 322 25.63 -0.11 -21.80
C ASN A 322 24.46 -0.88 -22.43
N THR A 323 24.69 -1.47 -23.61
CA THR A 323 23.68 -2.29 -24.30
C THR A 323 23.12 -3.32 -23.32
N LEU A 324 23.95 -3.84 -22.42
CA LEU A 324 23.56 -4.66 -21.27
C LEU A 324 22.54 -4.01 -20.33
N ALA A 325 22.68 -2.74 -19.94
CA ALA A 325 21.72 -2.06 -19.08
C ALA A 325 20.34 -1.87 -19.78
N LYS A 326 20.35 -1.58 -21.09
CA LYS A 326 19.12 -1.54 -21.90
C LYS A 326 18.49 -2.93 -22.05
N VAL A 327 19.29 -3.96 -22.29
CA VAL A 327 18.84 -5.35 -22.42
C VAL A 327 18.28 -5.86 -21.10
N VAL A 328 18.93 -5.56 -19.96
CA VAL A 328 18.43 -5.90 -18.63
C VAL A 328 17.12 -5.18 -18.34
N LEU A 329 16.99 -3.89 -18.68
CA LEU A 329 15.73 -3.16 -18.54
C LEU A 329 14.60 -3.80 -19.37
N ILE A 330 14.89 -4.16 -20.63
CA ILE A 330 13.92 -4.81 -21.54
C ILE A 330 13.54 -6.21 -21.03
N LEU A 331 14.50 -6.99 -20.53
CA LEU A 331 14.24 -8.32 -19.97
C LEU A 331 13.39 -8.23 -18.70
N VAL A 332 13.66 -7.27 -17.82
CA VAL A 332 12.89 -7.10 -16.59
C VAL A 332 11.47 -6.59 -16.89
N THR A 333 11.30 -5.65 -17.83
CA THR A 333 9.95 -5.21 -18.23
C THR A 333 9.18 -6.33 -18.92
N ALA A 334 9.82 -7.13 -19.77
CA ALA A 334 9.21 -8.31 -20.39
C ALA A 334 8.79 -9.35 -19.35
N ALA A 335 9.62 -9.60 -18.32
CA ALA A 335 9.29 -10.52 -17.23
C ALA A 335 8.10 -10.03 -16.40
N VAL A 336 8.01 -8.72 -16.12
CA VAL A 336 6.86 -8.11 -15.41
C VAL A 336 5.57 -8.26 -16.23
N ILE A 337 5.63 -8.01 -17.55
CA ILE A 337 4.47 -8.18 -18.45
C ILE A 337 4.04 -9.65 -18.49
N LEU A 338 4.99 -10.59 -18.52
CA LEU A 338 4.69 -12.01 -18.55
C LEU A 338 4.02 -12.48 -17.26
N ILE A 339 4.50 -12.04 -16.09
CA ILE A 339 3.89 -12.36 -14.79
C ILE A 339 2.48 -11.75 -14.67
N LEU A 340 2.30 -10.51 -15.11
CA LEU A 340 0.97 -9.88 -15.17
C LEU A 340 0.04 -10.64 -16.12
N SER A 341 0.52 -11.08 -17.29
CA SER A 341 -0.29 -11.83 -18.25
C SER A 341 -0.73 -13.20 -17.71
N ILE A 342 0.11 -13.89 -16.93
CA ILE A 342 -0.24 -15.16 -16.27
C ILE A 342 -1.27 -14.91 -15.16
N GLY A 343 -1.10 -13.83 -14.38
CA GLY A 343 -2.07 -13.40 -13.38
C GLY A 343 -3.44 -13.07 -13.98
N LEU A 344 -3.48 -12.25 -15.04
CA LEU A 344 -4.70 -11.92 -15.76
C LEU A 344 -5.31 -13.16 -16.45
N GLY A 345 -4.50 -14.06 -17.01
CA GLY A 345 -4.98 -15.30 -17.63
C GLY A 345 -5.71 -16.20 -16.65
N LYS A 346 -5.19 -16.34 -15.41
CA LYS A 346 -5.89 -17.03 -14.33
C LYS A 346 -7.21 -16.35 -13.97
N VAL A 347 -7.21 -15.02 -13.81
CA VAL A 347 -8.42 -14.23 -13.47
C VAL A 347 -9.49 -14.34 -14.56
N ILE A 348 -9.12 -14.28 -15.85
CA ILE A 348 -10.05 -14.42 -16.98
C ILE A 348 -10.58 -15.86 -17.10
N SER A 349 -9.74 -16.88 -16.89
CA SER A 349 -10.19 -18.27 -16.91
C SER A 349 -11.17 -18.59 -15.78
N MET A 350 -10.95 -18.04 -14.58
CA MET A 350 -11.83 -18.23 -13.43
C MET A 350 -13.10 -17.39 -13.53
N SER A 351 -13.05 -16.17 -14.09
CA SER A 351 -14.27 -15.38 -14.34
C SER A 351 -15.16 -16.02 -15.40
N LYS A 352 -14.59 -16.62 -16.45
CA LYS A 352 -15.34 -17.36 -17.48
C LYS A 352 -15.98 -18.63 -16.91
N THR A 353 -15.31 -19.30 -15.96
CA THR A 353 -15.86 -20.46 -15.24
C THR A 353 -17.03 -20.05 -14.33
N SER A 354 -16.90 -18.93 -13.61
CA SER A 354 -17.97 -18.37 -12.77
C SER A 354 -19.18 -17.89 -13.59
N LYS A 355 -18.95 -17.28 -14.77
CA LYS A 355 -20.02 -16.78 -15.65
C LYS A 355 -20.80 -17.91 -16.33
N ASN A 356 -20.13 -18.97 -16.79
CA ASN A 356 -20.79 -20.17 -17.33
C ASN A 356 -21.60 -20.93 -16.26
N GLN A 357 -21.19 -20.88 -14.99
CA GLN A 357 -21.98 -21.44 -13.89
C GLN A 357 -23.25 -20.64 -13.59
N MET A 358 -23.27 -19.33 -13.88
CA MET A 358 -24.47 -18.48 -13.69
C MET A 358 -25.48 -18.62 -14.83
N GLU A 359 -25.03 -18.93 -16.05
CA GLU A 359 -25.92 -19.13 -17.22
C GLU A 359 -26.67 -20.48 -17.15
N ASN A 360 -26.09 -21.49 -16.50
CA ASN A 360 -26.73 -22.80 -16.26
C ASN A 360 -27.67 -22.84 -15.04
N VAL A 361 -28.01 -21.69 -14.45
CA VAL A 361 -28.84 -21.57 -13.22
C VAL A 361 -30.19 -20.87 -13.48
N GLN A 362 -30.58 -20.64 -14.74
CA GLN A 362 -31.97 -20.24 -15.06
C GLN A 362 -32.93 -21.43 -15.14
#